data_AF-A0A1I7KCB8-F1
#
_entry.id   AF-A0A1I7KCB8-F1
#
_cell.length_a   1.000
_cell.length_b   1.000
_cell.length_c   1.000
_cell.angle_alpha   90.00
_cell.angle_beta   90.00
_cell.angle_gamma   90.00
#
_symmetry.space_group_name_H-M   'P 1'
#
loop_
_entity.id
_entity.type
_entity.pdbx_description
1 polymer ?
#
loop_
_entity_poly.entity_id
_entity_poly.type
_entity_poly.pdbx_seq_one_letter_code
_entity_poly.pdbx_strand_id
1 'polypeptide(L)'
;MPFISFNKSTEPAAPDDLRINTTAVLYVEASRPDLVGQTTIHMLGQGTTVNAVTESIGTVVSSIGGLVAVKRHYLAPPPDDGASTVYVLPANISHIRPNLPLSPEFWYLKFVDGSELRVMDPLPSDL
;
A
#
# COMPACT_ATOMS: atom_id res chain seq x y z
N MET A 1 1.64 18.34 -9.65
CA MET A 1 1.59 16.86 -9.66
C MET A 1 3.02 16.36 -9.54
N PRO A 2 3.45 15.84 -8.39
CA PRO A 2 4.82 15.36 -8.21
C PRO A 2 4.95 13.95 -8.80
N PHE A 3 5.86 13.78 -9.76
CA PHE A 3 6.32 12.46 -10.19
C PHE A 3 7.63 12.16 -9.47
N ILE A 4 7.77 10.93 -8.98
CA ILE A 4 9.02 10.40 -8.43
C ILE A 4 9.45 9.19 -9.23
N SER A 5 10.76 8.96 -9.33
CA SER A 5 11.32 7.81 -10.02
C SER A 5 11.83 6.80 -8.99
N PHE A 6 11.59 5.52 -9.27
CA PHE A 6 12.18 4.39 -8.55
C PHE A 6 12.74 3.39 -9.54
N ASN A 7 13.67 2.57 -9.06
CA ASN A 7 14.22 1.46 -9.82
C ASN A 7 13.20 0.31 -9.81
N LYS A 8 12.65 0.01 -11.00
CA LYS A 8 11.75 -1.12 -11.18
C LYS A 8 12.47 -2.42 -10.82
N SER A 9 11.79 -3.31 -10.10
CA SER A 9 12.35 -4.61 -9.75
C SER A 9 12.24 -5.61 -10.91
N THR A 10 12.93 -5.35 -12.01
CA THR A 10 13.15 -6.29 -13.11
C THR A 10 14.56 -6.86 -13.05
N GLU A 11 14.80 -7.96 -13.77
CA GLU A 11 16.14 -8.50 -13.97
C GLU A 11 16.51 -8.50 -15.46
N PRO A 12 17.55 -7.73 -15.88
CA PRO A 12 18.32 -6.78 -15.08
C PRO A 12 17.48 -5.56 -14.66
N ALA A 13 17.83 -4.95 -13.52
CA ALA A 13 17.23 -3.69 -13.09
C ALA A 13 17.86 -2.54 -13.88
N ALA A 14 17.05 -1.72 -14.55
CA ALA A 14 17.52 -0.46 -15.12
C ALA A 14 17.17 0.71 -14.16
N PRO A 15 18.12 1.63 -13.89
CA PRO A 15 17.83 2.85 -13.16
C PRO A 15 16.78 3.67 -13.91
N ASP A 16 15.78 4.21 -13.20
CA ASP A 16 14.70 5.09 -13.73
C ASP A 16 13.50 4.45 -14.47
N ASP A 17 13.30 3.14 -14.39
CA ASP A 17 12.23 2.47 -15.16
C ASP A 17 10.79 2.71 -14.65
N LEU A 18 10.60 3.23 -13.44
CA LEU A 18 9.27 3.39 -12.85
C LEU A 18 9.02 4.81 -12.36
N ARG A 19 8.23 5.56 -13.15
CA ARG A 19 7.76 6.91 -12.79
C ARG A 19 6.39 6.83 -12.12
N ILE A 20 6.37 7.12 -10.83
CA ILE A 20 5.17 7.08 -10.00
C ILE A 20 4.57 8.48 -9.91
N ASN A 21 3.29 8.62 -10.27
CA ASN A 21 2.51 9.78 -9.86
C ASN A 21 2.10 9.57 -8.40
N THR A 22 2.64 10.38 -7.48
CA THR A 22 2.39 10.20 -6.05
C THR A 22 0.92 10.39 -5.68
N THR A 23 0.17 11.17 -6.45
CA THR A 23 -1.27 11.37 -6.21
C THR A 23 -2.11 10.15 -6.62
N ALA A 24 -1.53 9.22 -7.38
CA ALA A 24 -2.21 8.01 -7.82
C ALA A 24 -1.93 6.80 -6.89
N VAL A 25 -1.14 6.98 -5.84
CA VAL A 25 -0.83 5.90 -4.89
C VAL A 25 -2.04 5.61 -4.01
N LEU A 26 -2.40 4.34 -3.87
CA LEU A 26 -3.44 3.88 -2.94
C LEU A 26 -2.82 3.52 -1.59
N TYR A 27 -1.85 2.61 -1.64
CA TYR A 27 -1.07 2.20 -0.48
C TYR A 27 0.25 1.55 -0.92
N VAL A 28 1.19 1.50 0.02
CA VAL A 28 2.53 0.92 -0.14
C VAL A 28 2.72 -0.17 0.90
N GLU A 29 3.34 -1.27 0.52
CA GLU A 29 3.65 -2.37 1.44
C GLU A 29 4.99 -3.02 1.12
N ALA A 30 5.53 -3.76 2.07
CA ALA A 30 6.69 -4.60 1.81
C ALA A 30 6.31 -5.63 0.74
N SER A 31 7.21 -5.85 -0.21
CA SER A 31 7.00 -6.87 -1.22
C SER A 31 6.93 -8.26 -0.59
N ARG A 32 6.23 -9.16 -1.29
CA ARG A 32 6.18 -10.56 -0.92
C ARG A 32 7.54 -11.22 -1.17
N PRO A 33 7.89 -12.29 -0.42
CA PRO A 33 9.19 -12.96 -0.55
C PRO A 33 9.50 -13.51 -1.95
N ASP A 34 8.49 -13.73 -2.79
CA ASP A 34 8.61 -14.23 -4.16
C ASP A 34 8.88 -13.13 -5.20
N LEU A 35 8.92 -11.85 -4.79
CA LEU A 35 9.22 -10.72 -5.66
C LEU A 35 10.68 -10.27 -5.50
N VAL A 36 11.29 -9.88 -6.62
CA VAL A 36 12.67 -9.34 -6.66
C VAL A 36 12.76 -7.98 -5.94
N GLY A 37 11.68 -7.18 -5.97
CA GLY A 37 11.65 -5.85 -5.35
C GLY A 37 11.42 -5.92 -3.84
N GLN A 38 11.88 -4.91 -3.10
CA GLN A 38 11.69 -4.82 -1.65
C GLN A 38 10.35 -4.20 -1.26
N THR A 39 9.81 -3.31 -2.12
CA THR A 39 8.57 -2.57 -1.82
C THR A 39 7.61 -2.66 -2.99
N THR A 40 6.32 -2.84 -2.70
CA THR A 40 5.24 -2.84 -3.68
C THR A 40 4.36 -1.59 -3.51
N ILE A 41 4.09 -0.90 -4.62
CA ILE A 41 3.26 0.31 -4.69
C ILE A 41 1.96 -0.02 -5.42
N HIS A 42 0.83 0.16 -4.76
CA HIS A 42 -0.49 -0.03 -5.36
C HIS A 42 -1.01 1.30 -5.86
N MET A 43 -1.44 1.36 -7.13
CA MET A 43 -1.85 2.59 -7.80
C MET A 43 -3.26 2.52 -8.36
N LEU A 44 -3.91 3.69 -8.40
CA LEU A 44 -5.25 3.88 -8.95
C LEU A 44 -5.39 3.33 -10.36
N GLY A 45 -6.45 2.56 -10.58
CA GLY A 45 -6.85 2.10 -11.91
C GLY A 45 -5.90 1.09 -12.56
N GLN A 46 -4.94 0.57 -11.81
CA GLN A 46 -3.98 -0.43 -12.32
C GLN A 46 -4.37 -1.88 -12.03
N GLY A 47 -5.51 -2.12 -11.37
CA GLY A 47 -6.05 -3.46 -11.14
C GLY A 47 -5.05 -4.36 -10.43
N THR A 48 -4.59 -5.42 -11.10
CA THR A 48 -3.66 -6.42 -10.55
C THR A 48 -2.21 -6.19 -10.94
N THR A 49 -1.88 -5.06 -11.59
CA THR A 49 -0.49 -4.73 -11.94
C THR A 49 0.33 -4.52 -10.68
N VAL A 50 1.45 -5.23 -10.58
CA VAL A 50 2.39 -5.12 -9.45
C VAL A 50 3.47 -4.12 -9.80
N ASN A 51 3.54 -3.02 -9.05
CA ASN A 51 4.65 -2.07 -9.12
C ASN A 51 5.62 -2.33 -7.99
N ALA A 52 6.53 -3.27 -8.21
CA ALA A 52 7.59 -3.56 -7.25
C ALA A 52 8.87 -2.78 -7.59
N VAL A 53 9.51 -2.26 -6.55
CA VAL A 53 10.71 -1.42 -6.63
C VAL A 53 11.82 -1.97 -5.72
N THR A 54 13.07 -1.67 -6.05
CA THR A 54 14.24 -2.15 -5.28
C THR A 54 14.44 -1.41 -3.96
N GLU A 55 13.88 -0.20 -3.86
CA GLU A 55 14.00 0.71 -2.74
C GLU A 55 13.29 0.17 -1.50
N SER A 56 13.88 0.46 -0.33
CA SER A 56 13.30 0.08 0.95
C SER A 56 11.96 0.79 1.18
N ILE A 57 11.10 0.16 1.98
CA ILE A 57 9.77 0.71 2.29
C ILE A 57 9.87 2.11 2.92
N GLY A 58 10.85 2.35 3.79
CA GLY A 58 11.07 3.66 4.41
C GLY A 58 11.44 4.75 3.40
N THR A 59 12.28 4.42 2.41
CA THR A 59 12.64 5.32 1.31
C THR A 59 11.43 5.65 0.45
N VAL A 60 10.62 4.65 0.09
CA VAL A 60 9.43 4.85 -0.76
C VAL A 60 8.39 5.69 -0.02
N VAL A 61 8.10 5.35 1.25
CA VAL A 61 7.12 6.05 2.08
C VAL A 61 7.50 7.52 2.29
N SER A 62 8.76 7.78 2.63
CA SER A 62 9.25 9.15 2.83
C SER A 62 9.23 9.98 1.54
N SER A 63 9.49 9.35 0.39
CA SER A 63 9.53 10.02 -0.91
C SER A 63 8.13 10.35 -1.46
N ILE A 64 7.12 9.52 -1.17
CA ILE A 64 5.71 9.80 -1.54
C ILE A 64 5.12 10.86 -0.62
N GLY A 65 5.32 10.71 0.70
CA GLY A 65 4.75 11.60 1.72
C GLY A 65 3.24 11.44 1.91
N GLY A 66 2.73 11.91 3.06
CA GLY A 66 1.29 11.90 3.36
C GLY A 66 0.66 10.51 3.54
N LEU A 67 1.47 9.46 3.66
CA LEU A 67 1.00 8.10 3.91
C LEU A 67 0.83 7.83 5.40
N VAL A 68 -0.21 7.09 5.76
CA VAL A 68 -0.55 6.70 7.13
C VAL A 68 -0.33 5.20 7.31
N ALA A 69 0.43 4.82 8.34
CA ALA A 69 0.72 3.42 8.64
C ALA A 69 -0.48 2.75 9.32
N VAL A 70 -0.87 1.59 8.81
CA VAL A 70 -1.93 0.72 9.36
C VAL A 70 -1.50 -0.74 9.30
N LYS A 71 -2.15 -1.60 10.08
CA LYS A 71 -1.90 -3.04 10.06
C LYS A 71 -2.87 -3.73 9.11
N ARG A 72 -2.35 -4.52 8.17
CA ARG A 72 -3.18 -5.28 7.23
C ARG A 72 -3.94 -6.39 7.96
N HIS A 73 -5.24 -6.50 7.67
CA HIS A 73 -6.04 -7.65 8.08
C HIS A 73 -6.02 -8.71 6.97
N TYR A 74 -5.68 -9.95 7.33
CA TYR A 74 -5.67 -11.10 6.41
C TYR A 74 -6.93 -11.95 6.61
N LEU A 75 -7.44 -12.55 5.52
CA LEU A 75 -8.54 -13.51 5.59
C LEU A 75 -8.12 -14.86 6.17
N ALA A 76 -6.84 -15.18 6.04
CA ALA A 76 -6.19 -16.34 6.63
C ALA A 76 -5.32 -15.87 7.81
N PRO A 77 -4.74 -16.78 8.62
CA PRO A 77 -3.72 -16.40 9.58
C PRO A 77 -2.68 -15.51 8.88
N PRO A 78 -2.17 -14.46 9.57
CA PRO A 78 -1.09 -13.67 9.01
C PRO A 78 0.08 -14.59 8.64
N PRO A 79 0.92 -14.21 7.67
CA PRO A 79 2.18 -14.91 7.41
C PRO A 79 2.98 -15.09 8.71
N ASP A 80 3.89 -16.06 8.77
CA ASP A 80 4.65 -16.38 9.99
C ASP A 80 5.39 -15.16 10.59
N ASP A 81 5.70 -14.16 9.76
CA ASP A 81 6.31 -12.87 10.16
C ASP A 81 5.31 -11.85 10.75
N GLY A 82 4.03 -12.21 10.90
CA GLY A 82 2.96 -11.40 11.50
C GLY A 82 2.19 -10.49 10.53
N ALA A 83 1.34 -9.61 11.09
CA ALA A 83 0.54 -8.67 10.30
C ALA A 83 1.41 -7.59 9.64
N SER A 84 1.48 -7.60 8.31
CA SER A 84 2.25 -6.62 7.54
C SER A 84 1.73 -5.20 7.77
N THR A 85 2.65 -4.27 7.96
CA THR A 85 2.34 -2.84 7.96
C THR A 85 2.14 -2.39 6.52
N VAL A 86 1.04 -1.68 6.27
CA VAL A 86 0.76 -1.04 4.98
C VAL A 86 0.64 0.47 5.22
N TYR A 87 1.09 1.24 4.24
CA TYR A 87 1.12 2.70 4.32
C TYR A 87 0.12 3.24 3.30
N VAL A 88 -1.02 3.72 3.78
CA VAL A 88 -2.17 4.10 2.95
C VAL A 88 -2.12 5.58 2.65
N LEU A 89 -2.52 6.00 1.45
CA LEU A 89 -2.71 7.40 1.11
C LEU A 89 -4.17 7.80 1.36
N PRO A 90 -4.49 8.57 2.42
CA PRO A 90 -5.89 8.86 2.78
C PRO A 90 -6.65 9.62 1.69
N ALA A 91 -5.93 10.46 0.91
CA ALA A 91 -6.52 11.26 -0.16
C ALA A 91 -7.26 10.45 -1.24
N ASN A 92 -6.97 9.15 -1.36
CA ASN A 92 -7.61 8.26 -2.33
C ASN A 92 -8.65 7.31 -1.71
N ILE A 93 -8.92 7.43 -0.41
CA ILE A 93 -9.99 6.70 0.27
C ILE A 93 -11.31 7.40 -0.03
N SER A 94 -12.28 6.65 -0.55
CA SER A 94 -13.64 7.14 -0.79
C SER A 94 -14.51 7.07 0.47
N HIS A 95 -14.44 5.96 1.20
CA HIS A 95 -15.13 5.77 2.47
C HIS A 95 -14.50 4.61 3.26
N ILE A 96 -14.75 4.62 4.56
CA ILE A 96 -14.28 3.62 5.51
C ILE A 96 -15.51 3.02 6.21
N ARG A 97 -15.55 1.70 6.35
CA ARG A 97 -16.63 1.01 7.07
C ARG A 97 -16.10 -0.11 7.96
N PRO A 98 -16.64 -0.31 9.17
CA PRO A 98 -16.22 -1.42 10.02
C PRO A 98 -16.77 -2.75 9.49
N ASN A 99 -16.13 -3.86 9.85
CA ASN A 99 -16.69 -5.19 9.60
C ASN A 99 -17.93 -5.48 10.44
N LEU A 100 -17.97 -4.96 11.67
CA LEU A 100 -19.09 -5.07 12.60
C LEU A 100 -19.44 -3.68 13.18
N PRO A 101 -20.72 -3.27 13.24
CA PRO A 101 -21.09 -1.90 13.61
C PRO A 101 -20.69 -1.44 15.02
N LEU A 102 -20.55 -2.38 15.98
CA LEU A 102 -20.37 -2.06 17.41
C LEU A 102 -19.06 -2.57 18.00
N SER A 103 -18.41 -3.54 17.36
CA SER A 103 -17.18 -4.16 17.84
C SER A 103 -16.31 -4.55 16.64
N PRO A 104 -15.75 -3.57 15.94
CA PRO A 104 -14.94 -3.84 14.77
C PRO A 104 -13.68 -4.64 15.15
N GLU A 105 -13.42 -5.70 14.39
CA GLU A 105 -12.13 -6.40 14.41
C GLU A 105 -11.22 -5.87 13.30
N PHE A 106 -11.83 -5.40 12.21
CA PHE A 106 -11.16 -4.81 11.08
C PHE A 106 -12.08 -3.84 10.34
N TRP A 107 -11.46 -3.03 9.49
CA TRP A 107 -12.11 -1.99 8.71
C TRP A 107 -11.85 -2.20 7.23
N TYR A 108 -12.84 -1.88 6.43
CA TYR A 108 -12.74 -1.83 4.97
C TYR A 108 -12.43 -0.40 4.54
N LEU A 109 -11.28 -0.22 3.90
CA LEU A 109 -10.89 1.00 3.19
C LEU A 109 -11.30 0.82 1.73
N LYS A 110 -12.31 1.58 1.27
CA LYS A 110 -12.72 1.58 -0.14
C LYS A 110 -12.07 2.76 -0.85
N PHE A 111 -11.28 2.49 -1.87
CA PHE A 111 -10.62 3.53 -2.65
C PHE A 111 -11.53 4.09 -3.75
N VAL A 112 -11.17 5.26 -4.29
CA VAL A 112 -11.94 5.95 -5.33
C VAL A 112 -12.05 5.17 -6.65
N ASP A 113 -11.16 4.20 -6.88
CA ASP A 113 -11.24 3.28 -8.04
C ASP A 113 -12.07 2.01 -7.78
N GLY A 114 -12.70 1.92 -6.60
CA GLY A 114 -13.53 0.79 -6.18
C GLY A 114 -12.76 -0.38 -5.55
N SER A 115 -11.43 -0.35 -5.57
CA SER A 115 -10.60 -1.36 -4.88
C SER A 115 -10.78 -1.28 -3.35
N GLU A 116 -10.41 -2.36 -2.66
CA GLU A 116 -10.61 -2.51 -1.22
C GLU A 116 -9.34 -3.01 -0.53
N LEU A 117 -9.01 -2.38 0.59
CA LEU A 117 -8.02 -2.88 1.54
C LEU A 117 -8.68 -3.11 2.90
N ARG A 118 -8.26 -4.17 3.59
CA ARG A 118 -8.73 -4.48 4.95
C ARG A 118 -7.61 -4.22 5.94
N VAL A 119 -7.93 -3.52 7.01
CA VAL A 119 -6.97 -3.14 8.04
C VAL A 119 -7.51 -3.47 9.42
N MET A 120 -6.62 -3.89 10.33
CA MET A 120 -6.98 -4.24 11.70
C MET A 120 -7.53 -3.02 12.44
N ASP A 121 -8.46 -3.25 13.36
CA ASP A 121 -8.77 -2.29 14.41
C ASP A 121 -7.57 -2.17 15.39
N PRO A 122 -7.28 -0.98 15.96
CA PRO A 122 -7.94 0.31 15.74
C PRO A 122 -7.47 1.04 14.47
N LEU A 123 -8.36 1.86 13.90
CA LEU A 123 -7.96 2.85 12.89
C LEU A 123 -7.10 3.95 13.52
N PRO A 124 -6.01 4.39 12.87
CA PRO A 124 -5.30 5.58 13.31
C PRO A 124 -6.15 6.82 13.12
N SER A 125 -5.93 7.84 13.96
CA SER A 125 -6.69 9.10 13.96
C SER A 125 -6.58 9.90 12.66
N ASP A 126 -5.52 9.66 11.90
CA ASP A 126 -5.13 10.46 10.75
C ASP A 126 -5.60 9.84 9.42
N LEU A 127 -6.48 8.83 9.49
CA LEU A 127 -7.02 8.09 8.33
C LEU A 127 -8.40 8.60 7.87
#